data_AF-Q05FN7-F1
#
_entry.id   AF-Q05FN7-F1
#
_cell.length_a   1.000
_cell.length_b   1.000
_cell.length_c   1.000
_cell.angle_alpha   90.00
_cell.angle_beta   90.00
_cell.angle_gamma   90.00
#
_symmetry.space_group_name_H-M   'P 1'
#
loop_
_entity.id
_entity.type
_entity.pdbx_description
1 polymer ?
#
loop_
_entity_poly.entity_id
_entity_poly.type
_entity_poly.pdbx_seq_one_letter_code
_entity_poly.pdbx_strand_id
1 'polypeptide(L)' 'MKIKNFLLYIFKKKKIKNCKKCNICTKICPLNLILIIKNNIFKNCKICNFCILNCPQKCIK' A
#
# COMPACT_ATOMS: atom_id res chain seq x y z
N MET A 1 -22.31 7.76 1.99
CA MET A 1 -21.50 6.77 2.75
C MET A 1 -20.28 7.50 3.34
N LYS A 2 -20.02 7.33 4.65
CA LYS A 2 -19.27 8.28 5.51
C LYS A 2 -17.87 8.66 5.00
N ILE A 3 -17.78 9.83 4.37
CA ILE A 3 -16.60 10.70 4.39
C ILE A 3 -16.48 11.24 5.81
N LYS A 4 -15.80 10.50 6.69
CA LYS A 4 -15.27 11.02 7.95
C LYS A 4 -13.90 10.37 8.14
N ASN A 5 -12.87 11.18 7.89
CA ASN A 5 -11.46 10.95 8.20
C ASN A 5 -10.57 10.25 7.15
N PHE A 6 -10.60 10.74 5.91
CA PHE A 6 -9.53 10.49 4.92
C PHE A 6 -8.14 10.81 5.48
N LEU A 7 -8.02 11.85 6.32
CA LEU A 7 -6.79 12.22 7.03
C LEU A 7 -6.31 11.14 8.01
N LEU A 8 -7.15 10.59 8.90
CA LEU A 8 -6.75 9.48 9.79
C LEU A 8 -6.36 8.21 9.02
N TYR A 9 -7.02 7.96 7.88
CA TYR A 9 -6.65 6.86 7.00
C TYR A 9 -5.23 7.02 6.42
N ILE A 10 -4.76 8.25 6.19
CA ILE A 10 -3.38 8.54 5.78
C ILE A 10 -2.40 8.36 6.95
N PHE A 11 -2.75 8.82 8.15
CA PHE A 11 -1.84 8.80 9.30
C PHE A 11 -1.51 7.40 9.84
N LYS A 12 -2.36 6.38 9.61
CA LYS A 12 -2.08 4.98 10.01
C LYS A 12 -1.22 4.19 9.02
N LYS A 13 -0.78 4.80 7.92
CA LYS A 13 -0.08 4.07 6.84
C LYS A 13 1.35 3.72 7.20
N LYS A 14 1.71 2.45 6.99
CA LYS A 14 3.09 1.98 7.11
C LYS A 14 3.85 2.34 5.83
N LYS A 15 4.88 3.18 5.96
CA LYS A 15 5.84 3.44 4.89
C LYS A 15 6.62 2.17 4.59
N ILE A 16 6.62 1.74 3.33
CA ILE A 16 7.39 0.58 2.89
C ILE A 16 8.85 1.02 2.66
N LYS A 17 9.78 0.42 3.40
CA LYS A 17 11.24 0.64 3.26
C LYS A 17 11.81 -0.29 2.19
N ASN A 18 12.96 0.06 1.61
CA ASN A 18 13.72 -0.78 0.66
C ASN A 18 12.95 -1.18 -0.61
N CYS A 19 11.95 -0.38 -1.02
CA CYS A 19 11.22 -0.61 -2.26
C CYS A 19 11.84 0.14 -3.45
N LYS A 20 12.03 -0.55 -4.58
CA LYS A 20 12.43 -0.02 -5.89
C LYS A 20 11.29 0.66 -6.64
N LYS A 21 10.08 0.73 -6.06
CA LYS A 21 8.93 1.47 -6.60
C LYS A 21 8.50 0.96 -7.99
N CYS A 22 8.50 -0.36 -8.17
CA CYS A 22 8.10 -1.03 -9.41
C CYS A 22 6.58 -1.01 -9.70
N ASN A 23 5.76 -0.48 -8.78
CA ASN A 23 4.30 -0.33 -8.94
C ASN A 23 3.52 -1.63 -9.23
N ILE A 24 4.10 -2.80 -8.99
CA ILE A 24 3.38 -4.08 -9.14
C ILE A 24 2.24 -4.16 -8.12
N CYS A 25 2.56 -3.88 -6.85
CA CYS A 25 1.60 -3.98 -5.76
C CYS A 25 0.35 -3.11 -6.00
N THR A 26 0.49 -1.90 -6.57
CA THR A 26 -0.63 -1.04 -6.94
C THR A 26 -1.49 -1.62 -8.05
N LYS A 27 -0.90 -2.29 -9.06
CA LYS A 27 -1.63 -2.86 -10.20
C LYS A 27 -2.45 -4.10 -9.81
N ILE A 28 -1.93 -4.92 -8.90
CA ILE A 28 -2.57 -6.19 -8.52
C ILE A 28 -3.56 -6.06 -7.35
N CYS A 29 -3.65 -4.88 -6.71
CA CYS A 29 -4.49 -4.74 -5.53
C CYS A 29 -5.95 -4.56 -5.96
N PRO A 30 -6.84 -5.53 -5.72
CA PRO A 30 -8.23 -5.45 -6.19
C PRO A 30 -9.03 -4.34 -5.49
N LEU A 31 -8.53 -3.87 -4.33
CA LEU A 31 -9.17 -2.84 -3.53
C LEU A 31 -8.53 -1.45 -3.70
N ASN A 32 -7.49 -1.32 -4.53
CA ASN A 32 -6.74 -0.06 -4.70
C ASN A 32 -6.28 0.61 -3.39
N LEU A 33 -5.91 -0.20 -2.38
CA LEU A 33 -5.52 0.26 -1.02
C LEU A 33 -4.03 0.60 -0.88
N ILE A 34 -3.32 0.78 -2.00
CA ILE A 34 -1.88 1.11 -2.02
C ILE A 34 -1.72 2.51 -2.60
N LEU A 35 -0.98 3.35 -1.88
CA LEU A 35 -0.85 4.76 -2.21
C LEU A 35 0.60 5.15 -2.38
N ILE A 36 0.87 5.97 -3.38
CA ILE A 36 2.20 6.49 -3.70
C ILE A 36 2.20 7.98 -3.37
N ILE A 37 3.02 8.40 -2.41
CA ILE A 37 3.14 9.80 -2.00
C ILE A 37 4.62 10.16 -1.91
N LYS A 38 5.06 11.20 -2.64
CA LYS A 38 6.47 11.64 -2.68
C LYS A 38 7.44 10.47 -2.90
N ASN A 39 7.14 9.64 -3.91
CA ASN A 39 7.87 8.42 -4.25
C ASN A 39 7.96 7.36 -3.12
N ASN A 40 7.13 7.44 -2.09
CA ASN A 40 7.04 6.41 -1.06
C ASN A 40 5.74 5.62 -1.21
N ILE A 41 5.83 4.31 -1.06
CA ILE A 41 4.66 3.42 -1.13
C ILE A 41 4.15 3.20 0.30
N PHE A 42 2.84 3.33 0.42
CA PHE A 42 2.09 3.17 1.66
C PHE A 42 0.99 2.12 1.47
N LYS A 43 0.87 1.22 2.45
CA LYS A 43 -0.15 0.18 2.47
C LYS A 43 -0.96 0.27 3.76
N ASN A 44 -2.28 0.09 3.65
CA ASN A 44 -3.18 0.01 4.79
C ASN A 44 -4.24 -1.09 4.58
N CYS A 45 -3.79 -2.33 4.39
CA CYS A 45 -4.65 -3.49 4.14
C CYS A 45 -3.97 -4.78 4.65
N LYS A 46 -4.72 -5.69 5.28
CA LYS A 46 -4.24 -7.02 5.70
C LYS A 46 -5.20 -8.15 5.28
N ILE A 47 -6.00 -7.92 4.25
CA ILE A 47 -7.16 -8.76 3.91
C ILE A 47 -6.72 -9.97 3.07
N CYS A 48 -6.08 -9.73 1.93
CA CYS A 48 -5.82 -10.77 0.92
C CYS A 48 -4.34 -11.11 0.68
N ASN A 49 -3.42 -10.27 1.18
CA ASN A 49 -1.97 -10.46 1.03
C ASN A 49 -1.41 -10.56 -0.40
N PHE A 50 -2.19 -10.29 -1.46
CA PHE A 50 -1.70 -10.30 -2.85
C PHE A 50 -0.47 -9.41 -3.06
N CYS A 51 -0.47 -8.22 -2.47
CA CYS A 51 0.66 -7.30 -2.51
C CYS A 51 1.92 -7.84 -1.81
N ILE A 52 1.78 -8.74 -0.84
CA ILE A 52 2.91 -9.41 -0.18
C ILE A 52 3.43 -10.52 -1.08
N LEU A 53 2.54 -11.41 -1.52
CA LEU A 53 2.88 -12.60 -2.30
C LEU A 53 3.57 -12.28 -3.63
N ASN A 54 3.13 -11.22 -4.30
CA ASN A 54 3.63 -10.81 -5.62
C ASN A 54 4.67 -9.69 -5.54
N CYS A 55 5.16 -9.33 -4.36
CA CYS A 55 6.24 -8.34 -4.26
C CYS A 55 7.59 -9.03 -4.53
N PRO A 56 8.25 -8.79 -5.69
CA PRO A 56 9.51 -9.46 -6.01
C PRO A 56 10.62 -9.12 -5.02
N GLN A 57 10.54 -7.96 -4.38
CA GLN A 57 11.52 -7.51 -3.40
C GLN A 57 11.19 -7.90 -1.96
N LYS A 58 10.02 -8.49 -1.72
CA LYS A 58 9.54 -8.86 -0.37
C LYS A 58 9.63 -7.69 0.64
N CYS A 59 9.48 -6.45 0.18
CA CYS A 59 9.57 -5.26 1.02
C CYS A 59 8.25 -4.96 1.77
N ILE A 60 7.15 -5.60 1.37
CA ILE A 60 5.83 -5.46 1.97
C ILE A 60 5.62 -6.58 2.99
N LYS A 61 5.20 -6.21 4.21
CA LYS A 61 4.80 -7.13 5.29
C LYS A 61 3.33 -6.95 5.65
#